data_AF-A0A7L3WQU2-F1
#
_entry.id   AF-A0A7L3WQU2-F1
#
_cell.length_a   1.000
_cell.length_b   1.000
_cell.length_c   1.000
_cell.angle_alpha   90.00
_cell.angle_beta   90.00
_cell.angle_gamma   90.00
#
_symmetry.space_group_name_H-M   'P 1'
#
loop_
_entity.id
_entity.type
_entity.pdbx_description
1 polymer ?
#
loop_
_entity_poly.entity_id
_entity_poly.type
_entity_poly.pdbx_seq_one_letter_code
_entity_poly.pdbx_strand_id
1 'polypeptide(L)'
;VSVSRAIKPFAEPGRPPDWFSQKHCASQYSELLETTETPKRKRGEKGEVVETVEDVIVRKLTAERVEELKKMIKETQEKYRQLKKDAELIQAGHMDNRLEELCNEIMMWVISLL
;
A
#
# COMPACT_ATOMS: atom_id res chain seq x y z
N VAL A 1 -11.95 -18.37 13.90
CA VAL A 1 -11.95 -17.16 13.05
C VAL A 1 -11.49 -17.57 11.66
N SER A 2 -12.20 -17.22 10.58
CA SER A 2 -11.74 -17.55 9.22
C SER A 2 -10.64 -16.59 8.77
N VAL A 3 -9.71 -17.07 7.94
CA VAL A 3 -8.62 -16.24 7.37
C VAL A 3 -9.19 -15.02 6.66
N SER A 4 -10.25 -15.20 5.86
CA SER A 4 -10.95 -14.11 5.16
C SER A 4 -11.45 -12.99 6.10
N ARG A 5 -11.98 -13.33 7.27
CA ARG A 5 -12.45 -12.34 8.25
C ARG A 5 -11.29 -11.61 8.91
N ALA A 6 -10.18 -12.31 9.16
CA ALA A 6 -9.00 -11.71 9.77
C ALA A 6 -8.30 -10.70 8.84
N ILE A 7 -8.30 -10.95 7.52
CA ILE A 7 -7.61 -10.11 6.55
C ILE A 7 -8.46 -8.96 5.98
N LYS A 8 -9.80 -9.07 6.07
CA LYS A 8 -10.72 -8.05 5.53
C LYS A 8 -10.45 -6.61 6.01
N PRO A 9 -10.06 -6.35 7.27
CA PRO A 9 -9.72 -5.00 7.73
C PRO A 9 -8.52 -4.36 7.02
N PHE A 10 -7.65 -5.18 6.40
CA PHE A 10 -6.46 -4.72 5.68
C PHE A 10 -6.69 -4.64 4.17
N ALA A 11 -7.93 -4.81 3.70
CA ALA A 11 -8.26 -4.74 2.29
C ALA A 11 -8.25 -3.30 1.80
N GLU A 12 -7.67 -3.08 0.62
CA GLU A 12 -7.75 -1.79 -0.06
C GLU A 12 -9.22 -1.40 -0.35
N PRO A 13 -9.56 -0.10 -0.32
CA PRO A 13 -10.87 0.38 -0.72
C PRO A 13 -11.20 -0.03 -2.17
N GLY A 14 -12.48 -0.28 -2.45
CA GLY A 14 -12.96 -0.59 -3.80
C GLY A 14 -12.82 -2.06 -4.24
N ARG A 15 -12.34 -2.96 -3.37
CA ARG A 15 -12.33 -4.40 -3.65
C ARG A 15 -13.75 -4.98 -3.66
N PRO A 16 -14.06 -5.94 -4.55
CA PRO A 16 -15.37 -6.56 -4.61
C PRO A 16 -15.68 -7.42 -3.36
N PRO A 17 -16.96 -7.66 -3.01
CA PRO A 17 -17.34 -8.35 -1.77
C PRO A 17 -16.82 -9.78 -1.64
N ASP A 18 -16.60 -10.45 -2.77
CA ASP A 18 -16.13 -11.82 -2.92
C ASP A 18 -14.61 -11.91 -3.17
N TRP A 19 -13.88 -10.82 -2.99
CA TRP A 19 -12.43 -10.76 -3.14
C TRP A 19 -11.70 -11.84 -2.31
N PHE A 20 -12.18 -12.11 -1.10
CA PHE A 20 -11.64 -13.14 -0.19
C PHE A 20 -12.43 -14.46 -0.25
N SER A 21 -13.14 -14.74 -1.34
CA SER A 21 -13.79 -16.04 -1.53
C SER A 21 -12.74 -17.14 -1.68
N GLN A 22 -13.06 -18.35 -1.24
CA GLN A 22 -12.16 -19.50 -1.37
C GLN A 22 -11.75 -19.74 -2.83
N LYS A 23 -12.68 -19.55 -3.78
CA LYS A 23 -12.42 -19.68 -5.22
C LYS A 23 -11.36 -18.69 -5.70
N HIS A 24 -11.50 -17.41 -5.33
CA HIS A 24 -10.54 -16.36 -5.74
C HIS A 24 -9.18 -16.53 -5.07
N CYS A 25 -9.14 -16.90 -3.78
CA CYS A 25 -7.89 -17.17 -3.08
C CYS A 25 -7.15 -18.37 -3.69
N ALA A 26 -7.88 -19.46 -4.01
CA ALA A 26 -7.28 -20.64 -4.64
C ALA A 26 -6.72 -20.31 -6.03
N SER A 27 -7.47 -19.55 -6.85
CA SER A 27 -7.01 -19.13 -8.17
C SER A 27 -5.73 -18.30 -8.12
N GLN A 28 -5.66 -17.31 -7.23
CA GLN A 28 -4.45 -16.48 -7.05
C GLN A 28 -3.27 -17.32 -6.53
N TYR A 29 -3.51 -18.27 -5.63
CA TYR A 29 -2.44 -19.12 -5.13
C TYR A 29 -1.88 -20.05 -6.22
N SER A 30 -2.73 -20.62 -7.07
CA SER A 30 -2.29 -21.42 -8.22
C SER A 30 -1.42 -20.60 -9.17
N GLU A 31 -1.81 -19.37 -9.49
CA GLU A 31 -1.02 -18.47 -10.33
C GLU A 31 0.36 -18.16 -9.71
N LEU A 32 0.43 -17.96 -8.39
CA LEU A 32 1.70 -17.76 -7.69
C LEU A 32 2.61 -18.99 -7.78
N LEU A 33 2.05 -20.20 -7.65
CA LEU A 33 2.82 -21.44 -7.79
C LEU A 33 3.35 -21.63 -9.21
N GLU A 34 2.57 -21.28 -10.24
CA GLU A 34 2.95 -21.40 -11.64
C GLU A 34 4.01 -20.38 -12.07
N THR A 35 3.93 -19.15 -11.54
CA THR A 35 4.81 -18.03 -11.91
C THR A 35 6.07 -17.95 -11.06
N THR A 36 6.12 -18.62 -9.92
CA THR A 36 7.31 -18.63 -9.05
C THR A 36 8.31 -19.67 -9.53
N GLU A 37 9.56 -19.23 -9.75
CA GLU A 37 10.64 -20.12 -10.17
C GLU A 37 10.92 -21.21 -9.12
N THR A 38 11.05 -22.45 -9.58
CA THR A 38 11.37 -23.58 -8.72
C THR A 38 12.83 -23.49 -8.24
N PRO A 39 13.08 -23.58 -6.92
CA PRO A 39 14.44 -23.61 -6.40
C PRO A 39 15.23 -24.77 -7.02
N LYS A 40 16.35 -24.45 -7.69
CA LYS A 40 17.22 -25.47 -8.27
C LYS A 40 17.89 -26.25 -7.15
N ARG A 41 17.62 -27.57 -7.06
CA ARG A 41 18.38 -28.48 -6.18
C ARG A 41 19.86 -28.43 -6.55
N LYS A 42 20.71 -28.05 -5.60
CA LYS A 42 22.15 -28.34 -5.71
C LYS A 42 22.33 -29.86 -5.61
N ARG A 43 22.87 -30.46 -6.67
CA ARG A 43 23.20 -31.88 -6.74
C ARG A 43 24.43 -32.14 -5.86
N GLY A 44 24.26 -32.45 -4.58
CA GLY A 44 25.39 -32.84 -3.72
C GLY A 44 25.13 -32.98 -2.22
N GLU A 45 24.21 -32.22 -1.62
CA GLU A 45 24.02 -32.23 -0.16
C GLU A 45 22.96 -33.25 0.27
N LYS A 46 23.43 -34.43 0.71
CA LYS A 46 22.60 -35.39 1.44
C LYS A 46 22.21 -34.78 2.80
N GLY A 47 20.99 -34.24 2.89
CA GLY A 47 20.38 -33.84 4.16
C GLY A 47 19.90 -32.39 4.23
N GLU A 48 20.15 -31.57 3.22
CA GLU A 48 19.65 -30.19 3.19
C GLU A 48 18.16 -30.18 2.82
N VAL A 49 17.34 -29.50 3.63
CA VAL A 49 15.95 -29.23 3.31
C VAL A 49 15.95 -28.25 2.15
N VAL A 50 15.60 -28.76 0.97
CA VAL A 50 15.45 -27.93 -0.22
C VAL A 50 14.28 -26.99 0.04
N GLU A 51 14.54 -25.68 -0.05
CA GLU A 51 13.51 -24.66 0.02
C GLU A 51 12.38 -24.99 -0.98
N THR A 52 11.14 -24.94 -0.52
CA THR A 52 9.98 -25.20 -1.37
C THR A 52 9.60 -23.94 -2.15
N VAL A 53 8.82 -24.10 -3.22
CA VAL A 53 8.24 -22.95 -3.94
C VAL A 53 7.37 -22.10 -3.02
N GLU A 54 6.66 -22.74 -2.08
CA GLU A 54 5.83 -22.07 -1.09
C GLU A 54 6.67 -21.16 -0.18
N ASP A 55 7.83 -21.63 0.27
CA ASP A 55 8.77 -20.84 1.07
C ASP A 55 9.27 -19.61 0.29
N VAL A 56 9.57 -19.77 -1.00
CA VAL A 56 9.98 -18.67 -1.88
C VAL A 56 8.87 -17.63 -2.01
N ILE A 57 7.64 -18.07 -2.27
CA ILE A 57 6.47 -17.19 -2.38
C ILE A 57 6.31 -16.38 -1.09
N VAL A 58 6.30 -17.05 0.06
CA VAL A 58 6.12 -16.39 1.37
C VAL A 58 7.23 -15.38 1.60
N ARG A 59 8.49 -15.74 1.37
CA ARG A 59 9.63 -14.82 1.55
C ARG A 59 9.51 -13.60 0.64
N LYS A 60 9.22 -13.80 -0.65
CA LYS A 60 9.10 -12.73 -1.64
C LYS A 60 7.96 -11.77 -1.31
N LEU A 61 6.74 -12.28 -1.15
CA LEU A 61 5.56 -11.45 -0.88
C LEU A 61 5.67 -10.74 0.48
N THR A 62 6.29 -11.37 1.47
CA THR A 62 6.56 -10.72 2.77
C THR A 62 7.53 -9.56 2.60
N ALA A 63 8.64 -9.75 1.87
CA ALA A 63 9.60 -8.68 1.62
C ALA A 63 8.98 -7.52 0.83
N GLU A 64 8.21 -7.82 -0.21
CA GLU A 64 7.49 -6.82 -1.01
C GLU A 64 6.50 -6.02 -0.15
N ARG A 65 5.69 -6.69 0.67
CA ARG A 65 4.74 -6.01 1.56
C ARG A 65 5.43 -5.15 2.61
N VAL A 66 6.55 -5.61 3.17
CA VAL A 66 7.35 -4.82 4.11
C VAL A 66 7.87 -3.54 3.44
N GLU A 67 8.35 -3.62 2.21
CA GLU A 67 8.87 -2.45 1.49
C GLU A 67 7.75 -1.47 1.13
N GLU A 68 6.59 -1.99 0.69
CA GLU A 68 5.40 -1.19 0.44
C GLU A 68 4.94 -0.43 1.70
N LEU A 69 4.88 -1.11 2.85
CA LEU A 69 4.53 -0.50 4.13
C LEU A 69 5.55 0.58 4.53
N LYS A 70 6.85 0.32 4.38
CA LYS A 70 7.90 1.32 4.67
C LYS A 70 7.75 2.57 3.81
N LYS A 71 7.47 2.39 2.51
CA LYS A 71 7.23 3.48 1.58
C LYS A 71 6.02 4.32 2.01
N MET A 72 4.88 3.68 2.30
CA MET A 72 3.68 4.39 2.76
C MET A 72 3.90 5.16 4.07
N ILE A 73 4.64 4.58 5.02
CA ILE A 73 5.00 5.26 6.28
C ILE A 73 5.83 6.51 5.97
N LYS A 74 6.87 6.38 5.14
CA LYS A 74 7.76 7.50 4.78
C LYS A 74 6.99 8.63 4.08
N GLU A 75 6.15 8.31 3.10
CA GLU A 75 5.33 9.27 2.37
C GLU A 75 4.33 9.98 3.29
N THR A 76 3.68 9.23 4.18
CA THR A 76 2.75 9.79 5.17
C THR A 76 3.46 10.73 6.14
N GLN A 77 4.65 10.36 6.61
CA GLN A 77 5.46 11.21 7.50
C GLN A 77 5.94 12.49 6.81
N GLU A 78 6.35 12.41 5.55
CA GLU A 78 6.73 13.60 4.77
C GLU A 78 5.54 14.53 4.57
N LYS A 79 4.39 13.98 4.16
CA LYS A 79 3.16 14.75 4.00
C LYS A 79 2.72 15.41 5.31
N TYR A 80 2.79 14.68 6.42
CA TYR A 80 2.50 15.25 7.75
C TYR A 80 3.46 16.39 8.11
N ARG A 81 4.77 16.22 7.89
CA ARG A 81 5.76 17.27 8.16
C ARG A 81 5.50 18.53 7.35
N GLN A 82 5.19 18.37 6.06
CA GLN A 82 4.83 19.48 5.19
C GLN A 82 3.56 20.19 5.67
N LEU A 83 2.47 19.45 5.91
CA LEU A 83 1.21 20.01 6.39
C LEU A 83 1.34 20.71 7.74
N LYS A 84 2.15 20.15 8.66
CA LYS A 84 2.41 20.76 9.96
C LYS A 84 3.12 22.10 9.79
N LYS A 85 4.15 22.16 8.95
CA LYS A 85 4.87 23.40 8.64
C LYS A 85 3.94 24.44 8.02
N ASP A 86 3.11 24.02 7.07
CA ASP A 86 2.14 24.92 6.42
C ASP A 86 1.11 25.45 7.44
N ALA A 87 0.64 24.60 8.34
CA ALA A 87 -0.26 25.01 9.43
C ALA A 87 0.40 26.02 10.39
N GLU A 88 1.67 25.82 10.74
CA GLU A 88 2.43 26.75 11.59
C GLU A 88 2.62 28.13 10.91
N LEU A 89 2.92 28.14 9.60
CA LEU A 89 3.03 29.39 8.83
C LEU A 89 1.71 30.15 8.75
N ILE A 90 0.60 29.43 8.54
CA ILE A 90 -0.74 30.01 8.54
C ILE A 90 -1.06 30.59 9.93
N GLN A 91 -0.83 29.83 11.00
CA GLN A 91 -1.11 30.29 12.37
C GLN A 91 -0.28 31.50 12.79
N ALA A 92 0.95 31.63 12.27
CA ALA A 92 1.81 32.78 12.51
C ALA A 92 1.45 34.02 11.65
N GLY A 93 0.42 33.94 10.80
CA GLY A 93 0.00 35.03 9.91
C GLY A 93 0.94 35.28 8.73
N HIS A 94 1.90 34.38 8.47
CA HIS A 94 2.86 34.53 7.38
C HIS A 94 2.23 34.36 5.99
N MET A 95 0.98 33.92 5.93
CA MET A 95 0.21 33.73 4.69
C MET A 95 -0.89 34.79 4.51
N ASP A 96 -1.07 35.71 5.46
CA ASP A 96 -2.17 36.68 5.44
C ASP A 96 -2.07 37.66 4.26
N ASN A 97 -0.85 37.97 3.82
CA ASN A 97 -0.59 38.79 2.63
C ASN A 97 -1.08 38.17 1.32
N ARG A 98 -1.36 36.86 1.30
CA ARG A 98 -1.92 36.14 0.15
C ARG A 98 -3.41 35.87 0.27
N LEU A 99 -4.05 36.29 1.36
CA LEU A 99 -5.45 36.00 1.63
C LEU A 99 -6.38 36.61 0.57
N GLU A 100 -6.13 37.85 0.16
CA GLU A 100 -6.91 38.53 -0.88
C GLU A 100 -6.82 37.81 -2.23
N GLU A 101 -5.62 37.37 -2.62
CA GLU A 101 -5.40 36.56 -3.83
C GLU A 101 -6.21 35.25 -3.76
N LEU A 102 -6.11 34.51 -2.65
CA LEU A 102 -6.84 33.26 -2.46
C LEU A 102 -8.37 33.44 -2.48
N CYS A 103 -8.87 34.49 -1.84
CA CYS A 103 -10.30 34.81 -1.84
C CYS A 103 -10.81 35.12 -3.24
N ASN A 104 -10.02 35.84 -4.05
CA ASN A 104 -10.35 36.14 -5.43
C ASN A 104 -10.35 34.86 -6.30
N GLU A 105 -9.38 33.97 -6.12
CA GLU A 105 -9.37 32.67 -6.81
C GLU A 105 -10.60 31.83 -6.47
N ILE A 106 -10.94 31.68 -5.18
CA ILE A 106 -12.13 30.94 -4.74
C ILE A 106 -13.40 31.56 -5.33
N MET A 107 -13.50 32.89 -5.33
CA MET A 107 -14.64 33.60 -5.93
C MET A 107 -14.76 33.28 -7.42
N MET A 108 -13.66 33.28 -8.17
CA MET A 108 -13.65 32.91 -9.59
C MET A 108 -14.08 31.45 -9.82
N TRP A 109 -13.66 30.53 -8.96
CA TRP A 109 -14.03 29.11 -9.06
C TRP A 109 -15.53 28.92 -8.83
N VAL A 110 -16.09 29.59 -7.82
CA VAL A 110 -17.53 29.55 -7.53
C VAL A 110 -18.35 30.12 -8.69
N ILE A 111 -17.93 31.26 -9.24
CA ILE A 111 -18.59 31.88 -10.40
C ILE A 111 -18.58 30.95 -11.61
N SER A 112 -17.48 30.22 -11.84
CA SER A 112 -17.34 29.32 -12.99
C SER A 112 -18.17 28.03 -12.85
N LEU A 113 -18.65 27.72 -11.64
CA LEU A 113 -19.50 26.56 -11.34
C LEU A 113 -21.00 26.89 -11.35
N LEU A 114 -21.38 28.17 -11.44
CA LEU A 114 -22.76 28.67 -11.55
C LEU A 114 -23.13 29.00 -13.00
#